data_AF-A0A1Y1WAJ6-F1
#
_entry.id   AF-A0A1Y1WAJ6-F1
#
_cell.length_a   1.000
_cell.length_b   1.000
_cell.length_c   1.000
_cell.angle_alpha   90.00
_cell.angle_beta   90.00
_cell.angle_gamma   90.00
#
_symmetry.space_group_name_H-M   'P 1'
#
loop_
_entity.id
_entity.type
_entity.pdbx_description
1 polymer ?
#
loop_
_entity_poly.entity_id
_entity_poly.type
_entity_poly.pdbx_seq_one_letter_code
_entity_poly.pdbx_strand_id
1 'polypeptide(L)'
;MSDSAQKVAQDAADQGVSQEAQLLAACYEGNSQRVQELVDSGAEIFVTDETGRTALHFAAASGDVDTVKLVLKAGIPWNTLDSGDYTAGDYAESGEHKEVYEELVQAGIRAEMILRLFSKGEANGRAANEDYLSQPVEYSGDRLVDAERNGVMMSWEAPLMDMHAQVICTKPDSTVLNVGFGMGIVDTSLEEFGPGKHVIVEAHPDVYKHMLSEGWGDKPNVHIVFGRWQDKLDEIRSLGPYDGIFFDTFGEFYEDLNDFHKVVFQEGDDVKPMLSKPDGIYSFFNGLGGDHKLFHDVYCHIVRADLLNLGIETEYTPVKGDAEIDEETWKGIKRPYWMLKQYNLPTCKWAQK
;
A
#
# COMPACT_ATOMS: atom_id res chain seq x y z
N MET A 1 38.56 -34.24 -27.08
CA MET A 1 37.48 -35.23 -27.33
C MET A 1 36.46 -35.28 -26.19
N SER A 2 36.57 -34.47 -25.13
CA SER A 2 35.60 -34.42 -24.01
C SER A 2 34.41 -33.48 -24.27
N ASP A 3 34.65 -32.29 -24.85
CA ASP A 3 33.60 -31.26 -25.01
C ASP A 3 32.51 -31.64 -26.00
N SER A 4 32.85 -32.34 -27.08
CA SER A 4 31.86 -32.79 -28.07
C SER A 4 30.98 -33.92 -27.55
N ALA A 5 31.46 -34.74 -26.61
CA ALA A 5 30.67 -35.81 -26.01
C ALA A 5 29.73 -35.28 -24.91
N GLN A 6 30.17 -34.27 -24.15
CA GLN A 6 29.31 -33.56 -23.20
C GLN A 6 28.22 -32.76 -23.92
N LYS A 7 28.56 -32.06 -25.00
CA LYS A 7 27.59 -31.32 -25.81
C LYS A 7 26.53 -32.25 -26.43
N VAL A 8 26.94 -33.39 -27.00
CA VAL A 8 26.01 -34.38 -27.57
C VAL A 8 25.13 -35.05 -26.50
N ALA A 9 25.63 -35.24 -25.27
CA ALA A 9 24.83 -35.77 -24.17
C ALA A 9 23.80 -34.76 -23.64
N GLN A 10 24.17 -33.48 -23.62
CA GLN A 10 23.30 -32.36 -23.25
C GLN A 10 22.23 -32.12 -24.34
N ASP A 11 22.63 -32.11 -25.61
CA ASP A 11 21.75 -32.04 -26.78
C ASP A 11 20.79 -33.24 -26.86
N ALA A 12 21.15 -34.41 -26.30
CA ALA A 12 20.30 -35.60 -26.26
C ALA A 12 19.31 -35.60 -25.06
N ALA A 13 19.66 -34.94 -23.95
CA ALA A 13 18.73 -34.70 -22.84
C ALA A 13 17.67 -33.65 -23.22
N ASP A 14 18.05 -32.67 -24.04
CA ASP A 14 17.18 -31.60 -24.56
C ASP A 14 16.22 -32.05 -25.67
N GLN A 15 16.44 -33.23 -26.28
CA GLN A 15 15.67 -33.71 -27.45
C GLN A 15 14.21 -34.13 -27.18
N GLY A 16 13.75 -34.07 -25.92
CA GLY A 16 12.35 -34.32 -25.55
C GLY A 16 11.74 -33.28 -24.60
N VAL A 17 12.50 -32.27 -24.20
CA VAL A 17 12.08 -31.21 -23.27
C VAL A 17 11.88 -29.94 -24.09
N SER A 18 10.71 -29.32 -24.01
CA SER A 18 10.41 -28.11 -24.78
C SER A 18 11.38 -26.98 -24.42
N GLN A 19 11.62 -26.03 -25.33
CA GLN A 19 12.53 -24.90 -25.06
C GLN A 19 12.06 -24.08 -23.86
N GLU A 20 10.76 -24.03 -23.63
CA GLU A 20 10.14 -23.36 -22.50
C GLU A 20 10.47 -24.07 -21.17
N ALA A 21 10.39 -25.40 -21.14
CA ALA A 21 10.77 -26.17 -19.96
C ALA A 21 12.28 -26.05 -19.68
N GLN A 22 13.12 -25.97 -20.73
CA GLN A 22 14.55 -25.67 -20.58
C GLN A 22 14.77 -24.26 -20.01
N LEU A 23 13.98 -23.27 -20.42
CA LEU A 23 14.06 -21.90 -19.92
C LEU A 23 13.70 -21.81 -18.44
N LEU A 24 12.61 -22.43 -18.02
CA LEU A 24 12.21 -22.47 -16.62
C LEU A 24 13.24 -23.19 -15.75
N ALA A 25 13.80 -24.31 -16.24
CA ALA A 25 14.88 -25.02 -15.55
C ALA A 25 16.14 -24.13 -15.40
N ALA A 26 16.56 -23.44 -16.46
CA ALA A 26 17.70 -22.53 -16.41
C ALA A 26 17.47 -21.36 -15.43
N CYS A 27 16.24 -20.86 -15.32
CA CYS A 27 15.87 -19.84 -14.33
C CYS A 27 15.97 -20.38 -12.90
N TYR A 28 15.45 -21.60 -12.66
CA TYR A 28 15.53 -22.25 -11.34
C TYR A 28 16.97 -22.56 -10.91
N GLU A 29 17.83 -22.90 -11.86
CA GLU A 29 19.26 -23.14 -11.63
C GLU A 29 20.06 -21.85 -11.40
N GLY A 30 19.47 -20.67 -11.65
CA GLY A 30 20.18 -19.38 -11.60
C GLY A 30 21.24 -19.24 -12.70
N ASN A 31 21.08 -19.97 -13.81
CA ASN A 31 22.05 -19.94 -14.91
C ASN A 31 21.72 -18.82 -15.90
N SER A 32 22.02 -17.58 -15.51
CA SER A 32 21.73 -16.37 -16.29
C SER A 32 22.27 -16.42 -17.71
N GLN A 33 23.44 -17.06 -17.94
CA GLN A 33 23.99 -17.27 -19.27
C GLN A 33 23.08 -18.17 -20.12
N ARG A 34 22.65 -19.32 -19.58
CA ARG A 34 21.76 -20.24 -20.31
C ARG A 34 20.39 -19.61 -20.56
N VAL A 35 19.87 -18.84 -19.62
CA VAL A 35 18.64 -18.06 -19.80
C VAL A 35 18.80 -17.08 -20.96
N GLN A 36 19.90 -16.33 -21.01
CA GLN A 36 20.18 -15.40 -22.11
C GLN A 36 20.26 -16.13 -23.46
N GLU A 37 21.01 -17.23 -23.53
CA GLU A 37 21.15 -18.04 -24.76
C GLU A 37 19.80 -18.55 -25.26
N LEU A 38 18.92 -19.01 -24.36
CA LEU A 38 17.59 -19.50 -24.71
C LEU A 38 16.70 -18.37 -25.23
N VAL A 39 16.66 -17.23 -24.53
CA VAL A 39 15.90 -16.04 -24.97
C VAL A 39 16.39 -15.54 -26.32
N ASP A 40 17.71 -15.46 -26.53
CA ASP A 40 18.30 -15.04 -27.82
C ASP A 40 18.00 -16.03 -28.96
N SER A 41 17.79 -17.31 -28.64
CA SER A 41 17.38 -18.34 -29.60
C SER A 41 15.88 -18.34 -29.92
N GLY A 42 15.10 -17.46 -29.27
CA GLY A 42 13.67 -17.28 -29.51
C GLY A 42 12.76 -18.03 -28.53
N ALA A 43 13.28 -18.52 -27.40
CA ALA A 43 12.45 -19.12 -26.36
C ALA A 43 11.42 -18.11 -25.82
N GLU A 44 10.19 -18.55 -25.59
CA GLU A 44 9.12 -17.70 -25.08
C GLU A 44 9.33 -17.39 -23.58
N ILE A 45 9.68 -16.14 -23.28
CA ILE A 45 9.99 -15.70 -21.90
C ILE A 45 8.76 -15.61 -21.00
N PHE A 46 7.57 -15.43 -21.57
CA PHE A 46 6.31 -15.33 -20.83
C PHE A 46 5.68 -16.69 -20.50
N VAL A 47 6.44 -17.77 -20.62
CA VAL A 47 5.95 -19.11 -20.30
C VAL A 47 5.70 -19.28 -18.80
N THR A 48 4.67 -20.05 -18.50
CA THR A 48 4.32 -20.50 -17.16
C THR A 48 4.30 -22.02 -17.10
N ASP A 49 4.55 -22.57 -15.91
CA ASP A 49 4.28 -23.97 -15.66
C ASP A 49 2.78 -24.25 -15.37
N GLU A 50 2.49 -25.50 -15.01
CA GLU A 50 1.13 -25.97 -14.69
C GLU A 50 0.49 -25.33 -13.45
N THR A 51 1.30 -24.69 -12.59
CA THR A 51 0.84 -23.94 -11.43
C THR A 51 0.82 -22.43 -11.69
N GLY A 52 1.07 -21.98 -12.92
CA GLY A 52 1.11 -20.57 -13.28
C GLY A 52 2.40 -19.86 -12.89
N ARG A 53 3.44 -20.58 -12.46
CA ARG A 53 4.73 -19.97 -12.09
C ARG A 53 5.45 -19.53 -13.36
N THR A 54 5.71 -18.23 -13.43
CA THR A 54 6.51 -17.58 -14.49
C THR A 54 8.01 -17.81 -14.29
N ALA A 55 8.83 -17.53 -15.31
CA ALA A 55 10.29 -17.53 -15.19
C ALA A 55 10.81 -16.65 -14.03
N LEU A 56 10.08 -15.59 -13.64
CA LEU A 56 10.46 -14.72 -12.52
C LEU A 56 10.33 -15.44 -11.17
N HIS A 57 9.32 -16.29 -10.97
CA HIS A 57 9.17 -17.10 -9.75
C HIS A 57 10.33 -18.09 -9.60
N PHE A 58 10.68 -18.78 -10.70
CA PHE A 58 11.82 -19.71 -10.71
C PHE A 58 13.15 -18.99 -10.50
N ALA A 59 13.37 -17.85 -11.16
CA ALA A 59 14.55 -17.03 -10.97
C ALA A 59 14.67 -16.56 -9.51
N ALA A 60 13.56 -16.13 -8.90
CA ALA A 60 13.56 -15.68 -7.52
C ALA A 60 13.89 -16.81 -6.53
N ALA A 61 13.37 -18.02 -6.78
CA ALA A 61 13.67 -19.22 -5.99
C ALA A 61 15.13 -19.70 -6.12
N SER A 62 15.85 -19.30 -7.17
CA SER A 62 17.26 -19.68 -7.37
C SER A 62 18.23 -18.89 -6.49
N GLY A 63 17.82 -17.69 -6.05
CA GLY A 63 18.70 -16.74 -5.36
C GLY A 63 19.67 -15.97 -6.26
N ASP A 64 19.66 -16.19 -7.58
CA ASP A 64 20.55 -15.52 -8.52
C ASP A 64 19.98 -14.17 -9.01
N VAL A 65 20.58 -13.08 -8.52
CA VAL A 65 20.17 -11.70 -8.83
C VAL A 65 20.30 -11.39 -10.32
N ASP A 66 21.30 -11.93 -11.00
CA ASP A 66 21.53 -11.64 -12.42
C ASP A 66 20.45 -12.28 -13.30
N THR A 67 20.01 -13.49 -12.98
CA THR A 67 18.89 -14.16 -13.63
C THR A 67 17.59 -13.38 -13.42
N VAL A 68 17.34 -12.91 -12.19
CA VAL A 68 16.16 -12.06 -11.88
C VAL A 68 16.18 -10.77 -12.70
N LYS A 69 17.31 -10.07 -12.76
CA LYS A 69 17.47 -8.86 -13.57
C LYS A 69 17.24 -9.12 -15.05
N LEU A 70 17.75 -10.23 -15.59
CA LEU A 70 17.56 -10.61 -16.99
C LEU A 70 16.09 -10.81 -17.29
N VAL A 71 15.39 -11.61 -16.47
CA VAL A 71 13.98 -11.93 -16.67
C VAL A 71 13.09 -10.68 -16.57
N LEU A 72 13.34 -9.80 -15.59
CA LEU A 72 12.66 -8.51 -15.48
C LEU A 72 12.92 -7.61 -16.69
N LYS A 73 14.17 -7.56 -17.16
CA LYS A 73 14.55 -6.78 -18.36
C LYS A 73 13.90 -7.31 -19.64
N ALA A 74 13.61 -8.60 -19.69
CA ALA A 74 12.86 -9.21 -20.79
C ALA A 74 11.35 -8.88 -20.76
N GLY A 75 10.88 -8.17 -19.73
CA GLY A 75 9.54 -7.60 -19.68
C GLY A 75 8.53 -8.39 -18.85
N ILE A 76 8.95 -9.42 -18.09
CA ILE A 76 8.04 -10.09 -17.16
C ILE A 76 7.60 -9.08 -16.09
N PRO A 77 6.29 -8.91 -15.86
CA PRO A 77 5.81 -8.01 -14.81
C PRO A 77 6.32 -8.43 -13.44
N TRP A 78 6.77 -7.46 -12.65
CA TRP A 78 7.29 -7.71 -11.29
C TRP A 78 6.20 -8.21 -10.33
N ASN A 79 4.93 -7.92 -10.65
CA ASN A 79 3.75 -8.19 -9.84
C ASN A 79 2.95 -9.42 -10.32
N THR A 80 3.58 -10.35 -11.05
CA THR A 80 2.91 -11.60 -11.42
C THR A 80 2.63 -12.45 -10.19
N LEU A 81 1.49 -13.12 -10.22
CA LEU A 81 1.05 -14.09 -9.23
C LEU A 81 0.94 -15.47 -9.88
N ASP A 82 1.34 -16.51 -9.15
CA ASP A 82 1.05 -17.89 -9.54
C ASP A 82 -0.39 -18.30 -9.14
N SER A 83 -0.77 -19.57 -9.36
CA SER A 83 -2.12 -20.05 -9.04
C SER A 83 -2.40 -20.16 -7.54
N GLY A 84 -1.38 -20.02 -6.69
CA GLY A 84 -1.47 -19.99 -5.24
C GLY A 84 -1.44 -18.58 -4.64
N ASP A 85 -1.52 -17.54 -5.47
CA ASP A 85 -1.41 -16.13 -5.07
C ASP A 85 -0.02 -15.79 -4.51
N TYR A 86 1.03 -16.52 -4.93
CA TYR A 86 2.41 -16.19 -4.55
C TYR A 86 3.05 -15.27 -5.57
N THR A 87 3.74 -14.25 -5.09
CA THR A 87 4.62 -13.39 -5.86
C THR A 87 6.01 -14.01 -5.97
N ALA A 88 6.83 -13.54 -6.92
CA ALA A 88 8.26 -13.85 -6.92
C ALA A 88 8.98 -13.46 -5.62
N GLY A 89 8.48 -12.46 -4.89
CA GLY A 89 9.01 -12.05 -3.59
C GLY A 89 8.84 -13.13 -2.52
N ASP A 90 7.71 -13.85 -2.52
CA ASP A 90 7.45 -14.94 -1.57
C ASP A 90 8.43 -16.11 -1.75
N TYR A 91 8.78 -16.43 -3.00
CA TYR A 91 9.81 -17.42 -3.31
C TYR A 91 11.20 -16.97 -2.85
N ALA A 92 11.54 -15.69 -3.04
CA ALA A 92 12.79 -15.12 -2.55
C ALA A 92 12.87 -15.16 -1.01
N GLU A 93 11.79 -14.84 -0.30
CA GLU A 93 11.73 -14.92 1.17
C GLU A 93 11.82 -16.36 1.67
N SER A 94 11.11 -17.30 1.04
CA SER A 94 11.19 -18.72 1.40
C SER A 94 12.59 -19.31 1.21
N GLY A 95 13.37 -18.79 0.26
CA GLY A 95 14.76 -19.17 0.02
C GLY A 95 15.80 -18.35 0.82
N GLU A 96 15.35 -17.39 1.65
CA GLU A 96 16.20 -16.42 2.36
C GLU A 96 17.09 -15.57 1.44
N HIS A 97 16.66 -15.34 0.19
CA HIS A 97 17.38 -14.61 -0.85
C HIS A 97 17.13 -13.10 -0.78
N LYS A 98 17.69 -12.45 0.25
CA LYS A 98 17.48 -11.01 0.52
C LYS A 98 17.83 -10.10 -0.65
N GLU A 99 18.96 -10.32 -1.31
CA GLU A 99 19.40 -9.49 -2.44
C GLU A 99 18.44 -9.60 -3.65
N VAL A 100 17.87 -10.78 -3.88
CA VAL A 100 16.83 -10.98 -4.89
C VAL A 100 15.56 -10.22 -4.52
N TYR A 101 15.12 -10.34 -3.25
CA TYR A 101 13.94 -9.62 -2.78
C TYR A 101 14.09 -8.11 -2.95
N GLU A 102 15.24 -7.56 -2.56
CA GLU A 102 15.57 -6.15 -2.74
C GLU A 102 15.52 -5.75 -4.22
N GLU A 103 16.06 -6.56 -5.13
CA GLU A 103 16.00 -6.27 -6.57
C GLU A 103 14.56 -6.29 -7.11
N LEU A 104 13.71 -7.21 -6.65
CA LEU A 104 12.28 -7.26 -7.01
C LEU A 104 11.55 -5.97 -6.56
N VAL A 105 11.81 -5.51 -5.32
CA VAL A 105 11.28 -4.24 -4.82
C VAL A 105 11.76 -3.07 -5.69
N GLN A 106 13.07 -3.01 -6.01
CA GLN A 106 13.60 -1.96 -6.87
C GLN A 106 13.02 -2.00 -8.28
N ALA A 107 12.76 -3.19 -8.82
CA ALA A 107 12.10 -3.34 -10.11
C ALA A 107 10.66 -2.84 -10.09
N GLY A 108 9.90 -3.17 -9.04
CA GLY A 108 8.55 -2.65 -8.85
C GLY A 108 8.52 -1.13 -8.75
N ILE A 109 9.41 -0.53 -7.96
CA ILE A 109 9.54 0.93 -7.85
C ILE A 109 9.79 1.57 -9.21
N ARG A 110 10.75 1.04 -9.98
CA ARG A 110 11.06 1.57 -11.33
C ARG A 110 9.87 1.46 -12.27
N ALA A 111 9.17 0.32 -12.27
CA ALA A 111 8.00 0.11 -13.10
C ALA A 111 6.87 1.10 -12.75
N GLU A 112 6.54 1.23 -11.47
CA GLU A 112 5.50 2.15 -10.99
C GLU A 112 5.82 3.62 -11.31
N MET A 113 7.07 4.05 -11.10
CA MET A 113 7.52 5.39 -11.47
C MET A 113 7.34 5.65 -12.98
N ILE A 114 7.67 4.69 -13.83
CA ILE A 114 7.53 4.82 -15.29
C ILE A 114 6.05 4.87 -15.69
N LEU A 115 5.22 3.95 -15.19
CA LEU A 115 3.79 3.88 -15.51
C LEU A 115 3.09 5.21 -15.19
N ARG A 116 3.40 5.80 -14.04
CA ARG A 116 2.85 7.10 -13.62
C ARG A 116 3.21 8.26 -14.54
N LEU A 117 4.37 8.21 -15.22
CA LEU A 117 4.71 9.24 -16.22
C LEU A 117 3.79 9.19 -17.44
N PHE A 118 3.27 8.01 -17.79
CA PHE A 118 2.37 7.80 -18.91
C PHE A 118 0.89 7.98 -18.53
N SER A 119 0.50 7.68 -17.30
CA SER A 119 -0.91 7.74 -16.85
C SER A 119 -1.44 9.16 -16.56
N LYS A 120 -0.59 10.20 -16.52
CA LYS A 120 -1.01 11.60 -16.27
C LYS A 120 -1.98 12.20 -17.31
N GLY A 121 -2.41 11.44 -18.32
CA GLY A 121 -3.35 11.87 -19.36
C GLY A 121 -4.76 11.28 -19.29
N GLU A 122 -5.04 10.30 -18.42
CA GLU A 122 -6.33 9.57 -18.38
C GLU A 122 -7.02 9.71 -17.01
N ALA A 123 -7.40 10.94 -16.63
CA ALA A 123 -8.28 11.13 -15.47
C ALA A 123 -9.71 10.76 -15.89
N ASN A 124 -10.16 9.56 -15.49
CA ASN A 124 -11.56 9.18 -15.64
C ASN A 124 -12.38 10.05 -14.67
N GLY A 125 -13.24 10.93 -15.19
CA GLY A 125 -13.88 12.03 -14.45
C GLY A 125 -14.93 11.65 -13.40
N ARG A 126 -14.87 10.42 -12.84
CA ARG A 126 -15.75 9.97 -11.75
C ARG A 126 -14.97 10.03 -10.44
N ALA A 127 -15.57 10.60 -9.39
CA ALA A 127 -14.96 10.59 -8.06
C ALA A 127 -14.86 9.16 -7.53
N ALA A 128 -13.67 8.78 -7.05
CA ALA A 128 -13.36 7.41 -6.63
C ALA A 128 -14.37 6.84 -5.61
N ASN A 129 -14.84 7.69 -4.69
CA ASN A 129 -15.73 7.31 -3.60
C ASN A 129 -17.22 7.56 -3.88
N GLU A 130 -17.63 7.98 -5.09
CA GLU A 130 -19.03 8.33 -5.38
C GLU A 130 -19.99 7.15 -5.13
N ASP A 131 -19.58 5.94 -5.54
CA ASP A 131 -20.38 4.73 -5.34
C ASP A 131 -20.56 4.44 -3.84
N TYR A 132 -19.47 4.48 -3.07
CA TYR A 132 -19.48 4.31 -1.62
C TYR A 132 -20.40 5.32 -0.93
N LEU A 133 -20.23 6.62 -1.21
CA LEU A 133 -20.98 7.70 -0.56
C LEU A 133 -22.48 7.70 -0.91
N SER A 134 -22.86 7.03 -1.99
CA SER A 134 -24.26 6.96 -2.46
C SER A 134 -25.03 5.74 -1.92
N GLN A 135 -24.33 4.79 -1.31
CA GLN A 135 -24.89 3.51 -0.86
C GLN A 135 -24.95 3.47 0.67
N PRO A 136 -25.85 2.67 1.27
CA PRO A 136 -25.89 2.53 2.72
C PRO A 136 -24.69 1.72 3.24
N VAL A 137 -24.32 1.97 4.49
CA VAL A 137 -23.36 1.14 5.25
C VAL A 137 -24.07 0.44 6.41
N GLU A 138 -23.54 -0.72 6.81
CA GLU A 138 -24.06 -1.52 7.91
C GLU A 138 -23.03 -1.65 9.02
N TYR A 139 -23.42 -1.24 10.23
CA TYR A 139 -22.66 -1.50 11.46
C TYR A 139 -23.07 -2.85 12.04
N SER A 140 -22.09 -3.74 12.23
CA SER A 140 -22.27 -5.05 12.84
C SER A 140 -21.25 -5.26 13.95
N GLY A 141 -21.38 -4.53 15.06
CA GLY A 141 -20.59 -4.73 16.29
C GLY A 141 -19.08 -4.53 16.14
N ASP A 142 -18.41 -5.50 15.53
CA ASP A 142 -16.97 -5.55 15.26
C ASP A 142 -16.55 -4.99 13.89
N ARG A 143 -17.50 -4.60 13.04
CA ARG A 143 -17.22 -4.14 11.67
C ARG A 143 -18.23 -3.13 11.12
N LEU A 144 -17.75 -2.33 10.17
CA LEU A 144 -18.52 -1.48 9.26
C LEU A 144 -18.32 -2.00 7.84
N VAL A 145 -19.41 -2.24 7.11
CA VAL A 145 -19.37 -2.76 5.74
C VAL A 145 -20.22 -1.91 4.80
N ASP A 146 -19.82 -1.84 3.53
CA ASP A 146 -20.61 -1.20 2.47
C ASP A 146 -21.74 -2.12 1.97
N ALA A 147 -22.58 -1.61 1.06
CA ALA A 147 -23.68 -2.37 0.49
C ALA A 147 -23.24 -3.58 -0.37
N GLU A 148 -21.97 -3.63 -0.80
CA GLU A 148 -21.37 -4.78 -1.49
C GLU A 148 -20.70 -5.78 -0.55
N ARG A 149 -20.76 -5.55 0.77
CA ARG A 149 -20.07 -6.33 1.81
C ARG A 149 -18.55 -6.26 1.72
N ASN A 150 -18.00 -5.17 1.21
CA ASN A 150 -16.60 -4.84 1.43
C ASN A 150 -16.42 -4.30 2.85
N GLY A 151 -15.32 -4.67 3.50
CA GLY A 151 -14.97 -4.11 4.82
C GLY A 151 -14.55 -2.67 4.65
N VAL A 152 -15.27 -1.75 5.31
CA VAL A 152 -14.95 -0.32 5.34
C VAL A 152 -13.99 -0.04 6.49
N MET A 153 -14.30 -0.57 7.68
CA MET A 153 -13.46 -0.52 8.86
C MET A 153 -13.79 -1.71 9.76
N MET A 154 -12.81 -2.28 10.44
CA MET A 154 -13.02 -3.40 11.36
C MET A 154 -12.26 -3.22 12.67
N SER A 155 -12.78 -3.83 13.74
CA SER A 155 -12.28 -3.66 15.11
C SER A 155 -10.85 -4.15 15.34
N TRP A 156 -10.32 -5.05 14.51
CA TRP A 156 -8.93 -5.50 14.58
C TRP A 156 -7.93 -4.37 14.35
N GLU A 157 -8.35 -3.28 13.70
CA GLU A 157 -7.52 -2.11 13.44
C GLU A 157 -7.26 -1.27 14.70
N ALA A 158 -7.99 -1.50 15.80
CA ALA A 158 -7.91 -0.66 17.00
C ALA A 158 -6.48 -0.47 17.54
N PRO A 159 -5.64 -1.50 17.69
CA PRO A 159 -4.25 -1.31 18.10
C PRO A 159 -3.45 -0.42 17.13
N LEU A 160 -3.72 -0.52 15.83
CA LEU A 160 -3.08 0.33 14.81
C LEU A 160 -3.51 1.78 14.96
N MET A 161 -4.80 2.02 15.14
CA MET A 161 -5.37 3.36 15.35
C MET A 161 -4.85 4.01 16.63
N ASP A 162 -4.68 3.24 17.71
CA ASP A 162 -4.06 3.73 18.95
C ASP A 162 -2.63 4.23 18.71
N MET A 163 -1.84 3.50 17.91
CA MET A 163 -0.49 3.93 17.56
C MET A 163 -0.48 5.16 16.67
N HIS A 164 -1.40 5.25 15.70
CA HIS A 164 -1.58 6.46 14.90
C HIS A 164 -1.92 7.68 15.77
N ALA A 165 -2.87 7.54 16.69
CA ALA A 165 -3.24 8.59 17.64
C ALA A 165 -2.04 9.00 18.52
N GLN A 166 -1.27 8.02 19.01
CA GLN A 166 -0.08 8.26 19.83
C GLN A 166 0.99 9.07 19.09
N VAL A 167 1.23 8.80 17.80
CA VAL A 167 2.28 9.51 17.05
C VAL A 167 1.86 10.92 16.67
N ILE A 168 0.57 11.18 16.39
CA ILE A 168 0.12 12.51 15.93
C ILE A 168 -0.32 13.44 17.07
N CYS A 169 -0.76 12.89 18.21
CA CYS A 169 -1.20 13.68 19.36
C CYS A 169 -0.11 13.69 20.45
N THR A 170 0.93 14.49 20.24
CA THR A 170 2.16 14.45 21.05
C THR A 170 2.07 15.21 22.39
N LYS A 171 1.05 16.04 22.57
CA LYS A 171 0.86 16.89 23.76
C LYS A 171 -0.62 17.11 24.07
N PRO A 172 -0.99 17.25 25.35
CA PRO A 172 -2.28 17.82 25.73
C PRO A 172 -2.49 19.16 25.03
N ASP A 173 -3.73 19.49 24.65
CA ASP A 173 -4.11 20.71 23.94
C ASP A 173 -3.68 20.79 22.45
N SER A 174 -3.24 19.68 21.84
CA SER A 174 -2.94 19.62 20.39
C SER A 174 -4.17 19.95 19.54
N THR A 175 -3.96 20.58 18.38
CA THR A 175 -4.97 20.69 17.32
C THR A 175 -4.76 19.56 16.32
N VAL A 176 -5.65 18.57 16.32
CA VAL A 176 -5.55 17.37 15.48
C VAL A 176 -6.64 17.35 14.41
N LEU A 177 -6.31 16.79 13.24
CA LEU A 177 -7.24 16.53 12.14
C LEU A 177 -7.30 15.03 11.89
N ASN A 178 -8.51 14.50 11.84
CA ASN A 178 -8.79 13.20 11.24
C ASN A 178 -9.61 13.38 9.96
N VAL A 179 -9.24 12.68 8.89
CA VAL A 179 -9.98 12.63 7.62
C VAL A 179 -10.43 11.19 7.36
N GLY A 180 -11.72 10.95 7.56
CA GLY A 180 -12.35 9.62 7.57
C GLY A 180 -12.64 9.15 9.00
N PHE A 181 -13.92 8.96 9.34
CA PHE A 181 -14.33 8.54 10.68
C PHE A 181 -14.52 7.02 10.78
N GLY A 182 -15.24 6.43 9.82
CA GLY A 182 -15.55 4.99 9.83
C GLY A 182 -16.33 4.55 11.09
N MET A 183 -15.67 3.78 11.95
CA MET A 183 -16.19 3.38 13.26
C MET A 183 -15.77 4.31 14.42
N GLY A 184 -15.07 5.41 14.15
CA GLY A 184 -14.60 6.36 15.17
C GLY A 184 -13.50 5.81 16.07
N ILE A 185 -12.80 4.76 15.65
CA ILE A 185 -11.78 4.08 16.45
C ILE A 185 -10.62 5.04 16.72
N VAL A 186 -10.01 5.60 15.66
CA VAL A 186 -8.91 6.56 15.80
C VAL A 186 -9.33 7.83 16.54
N ASP A 187 -10.56 8.30 16.30
CA ASP A 187 -11.08 9.49 16.96
C ASP A 187 -11.23 9.24 18.47
N THR A 188 -11.71 8.06 18.86
CA THR A 188 -11.81 7.65 20.27
C THR A 188 -10.43 7.64 20.91
N SER A 189 -9.45 7.00 20.26
CA SER A 189 -8.06 6.96 20.74
C SER A 189 -7.46 8.37 20.86
N LEU A 190 -7.71 9.26 19.89
CA LEU A 190 -7.26 10.66 19.94
C LEU A 190 -7.83 11.40 21.16
N GLU A 191 -9.11 11.22 21.46
CA GLU A 191 -9.76 11.87 22.61
C GLU A 191 -9.17 11.43 23.95
N GLU A 192 -8.60 10.23 24.06
CA GLU A 192 -7.90 9.77 25.27
C GLU A 192 -6.64 10.60 25.58
N PHE A 193 -6.01 11.17 24.55
CA PHE A 193 -4.85 12.07 24.71
C PHE A 193 -5.23 13.52 25.05
N GLY A 194 -6.53 13.86 25.03
CA GLY A 194 -7.03 15.19 25.39
C GLY A 194 -6.58 16.32 24.46
N PRO A 195 -6.83 16.24 23.14
CA PRO A 195 -6.56 17.35 22.22
C PRO A 195 -7.43 18.56 22.55
N GLY A 196 -6.84 19.75 22.41
CA GLY A 196 -7.54 21.01 22.67
C GLY A 196 -8.54 21.33 21.57
N LYS A 197 -8.27 20.83 20.36
CA LYS A 197 -9.18 20.88 19.21
C LYS A 197 -9.03 19.62 18.37
N HIS A 198 -10.13 18.98 18.06
CA HIS A 198 -10.20 17.78 17.26
C HIS A 198 -11.13 18.01 16.07
N VAL A 199 -10.56 18.11 14.87
CA VAL A 199 -11.33 18.29 13.63
C VAL A 199 -11.53 16.94 12.97
N ILE A 200 -12.77 16.59 12.66
CA ILE A 200 -13.12 15.31 12.02
C ILE A 200 -13.80 15.63 10.69
N VAL A 201 -13.27 15.09 9.59
CA VAL A 201 -13.91 15.18 8.27
C VAL A 201 -14.58 13.85 7.98
N GLU A 202 -15.89 13.87 7.76
CA GLU A 202 -16.67 12.66 7.46
C GLU A 202 -17.60 12.91 6.28
N ALA A 203 -17.51 12.06 5.26
CA ALA A 203 -18.20 12.25 3.98
C ALA A 203 -19.46 11.40 3.85
N HIS A 204 -19.50 10.22 4.48
CA HIS A 204 -20.57 9.25 4.36
C HIS A 204 -21.79 9.64 5.22
N PRO A 205 -22.98 9.82 4.62
CA PRO A 205 -24.15 10.31 5.35
C PRO A 205 -24.58 9.45 6.54
N ASP A 206 -24.47 8.12 6.42
CA ASP A 206 -24.88 7.21 7.50
C ASP A 206 -23.85 7.12 8.64
N VAL A 207 -22.55 7.21 8.33
CA VAL A 207 -21.48 7.30 9.33
C VAL A 207 -21.61 8.61 10.10
N TYR A 208 -21.87 9.72 9.39
CA TYR A 208 -22.12 11.02 9.99
C TYR A 208 -23.32 10.99 10.96
N LYS A 209 -24.45 10.39 10.56
CA LYS A 209 -25.62 10.24 11.45
C LYS A 209 -25.28 9.38 12.67
N HIS A 210 -24.51 8.32 12.49
CA HIS A 210 -24.10 7.44 13.58
C HIS A 210 -23.22 8.19 14.58
N MET A 211 -22.17 8.87 14.10
CA MET A 211 -21.31 9.74 14.90
C MET A 211 -22.12 10.75 15.73
N LEU A 212 -23.11 11.43 15.12
CA LEU A 212 -23.98 12.35 15.86
C LEU A 212 -24.82 11.64 16.93
N SER A 213 -25.31 10.43 16.65
CA SER A 213 -26.11 9.66 17.61
C SER A 213 -25.32 9.20 18.85
N GLU A 214 -24.00 9.09 18.72
CA GLU A 214 -23.08 8.78 19.81
C GLU A 214 -22.61 10.01 20.60
N GLY A 215 -23.07 11.21 20.22
CA GLY A 215 -22.78 12.45 20.94
C GLY A 215 -21.46 13.12 20.56
N TRP A 216 -20.83 12.74 19.45
CA TRP A 216 -19.60 13.40 18.97
C TRP A 216 -19.80 14.89 18.68
N GLY A 217 -20.98 15.27 18.19
CA GLY A 217 -21.34 16.67 17.94
C GLY A 217 -21.51 17.51 19.21
N ASP A 218 -21.65 16.87 20.38
CA ASP A 218 -21.83 17.56 21.67
C ASP A 218 -20.49 17.77 22.41
N LYS A 219 -19.41 17.15 21.95
CA LYS A 219 -18.08 17.30 22.54
C LYS A 219 -17.54 18.72 22.28
N PRO A 220 -17.10 19.47 23.32
CA PRO A 220 -16.77 20.90 23.19
C PRO A 220 -15.49 21.17 22.38
N ASN A 221 -14.58 20.21 22.32
CA ASN A 221 -13.31 20.29 21.59
C ASN A 221 -13.40 19.72 20.16
N VAL A 222 -14.50 19.05 19.81
CA VAL A 222 -14.69 18.41 18.51
C VAL A 222 -15.37 19.35 17.52
N HIS A 223 -14.87 19.39 16.29
CA HIS A 223 -15.46 20.10 15.18
C HIS A 223 -15.63 19.18 13.97
N ILE A 224 -16.87 18.88 13.62
CA ILE A 224 -17.18 17.95 12.53
C ILE A 224 -17.42 18.73 11.24
N VAL A 225 -16.67 18.39 10.21
CA VAL A 225 -16.81 18.88 8.84
C VAL A 225 -17.48 17.78 8.01
N PHE A 226 -18.79 17.94 7.76
CA PHE A 226 -19.54 16.98 6.95
C PHE A 226 -19.34 17.24 5.44
N GLY A 227 -18.84 16.24 4.73
CA GLY A 227 -18.59 16.27 3.30
C GLY A 227 -17.21 15.71 2.94
N ARG A 228 -16.93 15.60 1.65
CA ARG A 228 -15.63 15.14 1.17
C ARG A 228 -14.56 16.17 1.45
N TRP A 229 -13.35 15.72 1.77
CA TRP A 229 -12.24 16.62 2.07
C TRP A 229 -11.93 17.55 0.89
N GLN A 230 -12.08 17.07 -0.35
CA GLN A 230 -11.87 17.82 -1.59
C GLN A 230 -12.79 19.06 -1.66
N ASP A 231 -14.06 18.90 -1.25
CA ASP A 231 -15.07 19.96 -1.31
C ASP A 231 -14.98 20.92 -0.10
N LYS A 232 -14.25 20.51 0.93
CA LYS A 232 -14.19 21.16 2.24
C LYS A 232 -12.84 21.77 2.59
N LEU A 233 -11.93 21.84 1.62
CA LEU A 233 -10.56 22.32 1.83
C LEU A 233 -10.49 23.69 2.51
N ASP A 234 -11.29 24.68 2.08
CA ASP A 234 -11.26 26.02 2.68
C ASP A 234 -11.68 26.01 4.16
N GLU A 235 -12.72 25.24 4.48
CA GLU A 235 -13.20 25.05 5.85
C GLU A 235 -12.13 24.37 6.71
N ILE A 236 -11.57 23.25 6.23
CA ILE A 236 -10.51 22.51 6.92
C ILE A 236 -9.29 23.42 7.16
N ARG A 237 -8.83 24.16 6.14
CA ARG A 237 -7.69 25.09 6.30
C ARG A 237 -7.96 26.17 7.34
N SER A 238 -9.19 26.69 7.40
CA SER A 238 -9.56 27.74 8.36
C SER A 238 -9.54 27.27 9.82
N LEU A 239 -9.60 25.95 10.04
CA LEU A 239 -9.64 25.34 11.38
C LEU A 239 -8.25 25.00 11.92
N GLY A 240 -7.22 24.96 11.07
CA GLY A 240 -5.83 24.75 11.46
C GLY A 240 -5.12 26.02 11.97
N PRO A 241 -3.77 26.03 12.05
CA PRO A 241 -2.86 24.95 11.66
C PRO A 241 -2.90 23.75 12.62
N TYR A 242 -2.53 22.58 12.12
CA TYR A 242 -2.60 21.33 12.85
C TYR A 242 -1.24 20.93 13.45
N ASP A 243 -1.27 20.34 14.64
CA ASP A 243 -0.14 19.62 15.26
C ASP A 243 -0.06 18.18 14.76
N GLY A 244 -1.22 17.56 14.49
CA GLY A 244 -1.32 16.17 14.03
C GLY A 244 -2.37 16.04 12.93
N ILE A 245 -2.08 15.25 11.90
CA ILE A 245 -3.05 14.92 10.84
C ILE A 245 -3.04 13.41 10.62
N PHE A 246 -4.22 12.79 10.64
CA PHE A 246 -4.47 11.41 10.22
C PHE A 246 -5.37 11.38 8.99
N PHE A 247 -5.10 10.46 8.08
CA PHE A 247 -5.87 10.25 6.85
C PHE A 247 -6.19 8.77 6.65
N ASP A 248 -7.48 8.45 6.60
CA ASP A 248 -8.00 7.09 6.43
C ASP A 248 -9.38 7.11 5.75
N THR A 249 -9.38 7.37 4.44
CA THR A 249 -10.61 7.43 3.64
C THR A 249 -10.87 6.11 2.93
N PHE A 250 -12.12 5.65 2.95
CA PHE A 250 -12.55 4.47 2.19
C PHE A 250 -12.99 4.81 0.76
N GLY A 251 -12.70 3.91 -0.18
CA GLY A 251 -13.11 4.03 -1.58
C GLY A 251 -12.32 5.07 -2.39
N GLU A 252 -11.17 5.50 -1.89
CA GLU A 252 -10.25 6.40 -2.60
C GLU A 252 -9.03 5.62 -3.13
N PHE A 253 -8.44 6.09 -4.23
CA PHE A 253 -7.25 5.47 -4.84
C PHE A 253 -5.97 6.16 -4.38
N TYR A 254 -4.83 5.63 -4.83
CA TYR A 254 -3.55 6.22 -4.52
C TYR A 254 -3.44 7.70 -4.95
N GLU A 255 -4.05 8.04 -6.09
CA GLU A 255 -4.06 9.41 -6.61
C GLU A 255 -4.71 10.40 -5.64
N ASP A 256 -5.81 10.00 -4.99
CA ASP A 256 -6.50 10.81 -3.99
C ASP A 256 -5.63 11.01 -2.74
N LEU A 257 -4.97 9.95 -2.24
CA LEU A 257 -4.00 10.06 -1.14
C LEU A 257 -2.85 11.02 -1.51
N ASN A 258 -2.33 10.91 -2.72
CA ASN A 258 -1.26 11.78 -3.20
C ASN A 258 -1.73 13.24 -3.38
N ASP A 259 -2.96 13.46 -3.84
CA ASP A 259 -3.57 14.79 -3.88
C ASP A 259 -3.80 15.34 -2.47
N PHE A 260 -4.16 14.49 -1.51
CA PHE A 260 -4.24 14.88 -0.11
C PHE A 260 -2.87 15.30 0.44
N HIS A 261 -1.80 14.55 0.15
CA HIS A 261 -0.43 14.95 0.52
C HIS A 261 -0.08 16.35 0.00
N LYS A 262 -0.42 16.64 -1.25
CA LYS A 262 -0.20 17.98 -1.83
C LYS A 262 -0.97 19.03 -1.04
N VAL A 263 -2.26 18.84 -0.74
CA VAL A 263 -2.99 19.88 0.01
C VAL A 263 -2.48 20.07 1.43
N VAL A 264 -2.00 19.02 2.10
CA VAL A 264 -1.44 19.10 3.45
C VAL A 264 -0.15 19.91 3.48
N PHE A 265 0.76 19.68 2.53
CA PHE A 265 2.13 20.20 2.57
C PHE A 265 2.41 21.35 1.60
N GLN A 266 1.57 21.59 0.60
CA GLN A 266 1.81 22.61 -0.40
C GLN A 266 1.82 24.01 0.21
N GLU A 267 2.92 24.72 -0.04
CA GLU A 267 3.13 26.13 0.27
C GLU A 267 3.04 26.93 -1.03
N GLY A 268 2.34 28.07 -0.99
CA GLY A 268 2.28 29.05 -2.08
C GLY A 268 2.10 30.46 -1.52
N ASP A 269 2.19 31.48 -2.37
CA ASP A 269 2.20 32.89 -1.96
C ASP A 269 1.02 33.28 -1.04
N ASP A 270 -0.14 32.65 -1.22
CA ASP A 270 -1.36 32.89 -0.44
C ASP A 270 -1.87 31.65 0.33
N VAL A 271 -1.17 30.51 0.26
CA VAL A 271 -1.62 29.23 0.86
C VAL A 271 -0.56 28.68 1.78
N LYS A 272 -0.89 28.60 3.07
CA LYS A 272 -0.05 27.94 4.07
C LYS A 272 -0.35 26.44 4.13
N PRO A 273 0.68 25.60 4.36
CA PRO A 273 0.48 24.18 4.65
C PRO A 273 -0.47 23.99 5.84
N MET A 274 -1.28 22.93 5.79
CA MET A 274 -2.14 22.54 6.93
C MET A 274 -1.28 22.10 8.12
N LEU A 275 -0.19 21.39 7.85
CA LEU A 275 0.81 20.97 8.83
C LEU A 275 2.01 21.93 8.83
N SER A 276 1.82 23.17 9.28
CA SER A 276 2.88 24.19 9.21
C SER A 276 3.85 24.19 10.41
N LYS A 277 3.61 23.37 11.44
CA LYS A 277 4.42 23.36 12.66
C LYS A 277 5.65 22.46 12.47
N PRO A 278 6.87 22.87 12.90
CA PRO A 278 8.08 22.05 12.74
C PRO A 278 8.01 20.69 13.47
N ASP A 279 7.29 20.63 14.58
CA ASP A 279 7.01 19.41 15.37
C ASP A 279 5.72 18.70 14.92
N GLY A 280 5.07 19.17 13.86
CA GLY A 280 3.84 18.59 13.34
C GLY A 280 4.08 17.21 12.74
N ILE A 281 3.14 16.29 12.96
CA ILE A 281 3.24 14.91 12.47
C ILE A 281 2.03 14.58 11.61
N TYR A 282 2.31 14.04 10.43
CA TYR A 282 1.30 13.44 9.56
C TYR A 282 1.44 11.92 9.56
N SER A 283 0.31 11.24 9.59
CA SER A 283 0.21 9.80 9.48
C SER A 283 -1.03 9.43 8.67
N PHE A 284 -1.10 8.21 8.16
CA PHE A 284 -2.21 7.74 7.33
C PHE A 284 -2.33 6.22 7.44
N PHE A 285 -3.50 5.66 7.17
CA PHE A 285 -3.65 4.21 7.08
C PHE A 285 -2.88 3.67 5.87
N ASN A 286 -1.82 2.90 6.11
CA ASN A 286 -0.90 2.41 5.10
C ASN A 286 -1.35 1.06 4.53
N GLY A 287 -2.54 1.03 3.92
CA GLY A 287 -3.16 -0.19 3.37
C GLY A 287 -2.70 -0.62 1.96
N LEU A 288 -1.88 0.18 1.27
CA LEU A 288 -1.53 -0.04 -0.13
C LEU A 288 -0.76 -1.36 -0.31
N GLY A 289 -1.25 -2.24 -1.19
CA GLY A 289 -0.66 -3.56 -1.40
C GLY A 289 -0.71 -4.46 -0.17
N GLY A 290 -1.62 -4.21 0.77
CA GLY A 290 -1.73 -4.92 2.06
C GLY A 290 -2.10 -6.41 1.95
N ASP A 291 -2.27 -6.93 0.75
CA ASP A 291 -2.47 -8.35 0.43
C ASP A 291 -1.14 -9.10 0.23
N HIS A 292 -0.13 -8.45 -0.34
CA HIS A 292 1.15 -9.05 -0.70
C HIS A 292 2.33 -8.22 -0.22
N LYS A 293 3.28 -8.84 0.50
CA LYS A 293 4.40 -8.13 1.10
C LYS A 293 5.25 -7.36 0.08
N LEU A 294 5.55 -8.00 -1.07
CA LEU A 294 6.31 -7.37 -2.16
C LEU A 294 5.61 -6.10 -2.67
N PHE A 295 4.28 -6.15 -2.82
CA PHE A 295 3.51 -5.02 -3.35
C PHE A 295 3.49 -3.89 -2.32
N HIS A 296 3.22 -4.22 -1.06
CA HIS A 296 3.23 -3.26 0.04
C HIS A 296 4.57 -2.53 0.19
N ASP A 297 5.69 -3.27 0.14
CA ASP A 297 7.02 -2.69 0.22
C ASP A 297 7.28 -1.72 -0.94
N VAL A 298 6.90 -2.08 -2.17
CA VAL A 298 6.99 -1.20 -3.34
C VAL A 298 6.18 0.09 -3.11
N TYR A 299 4.93 -0.01 -2.68
CA TYR A 299 4.10 1.17 -2.42
C TYR A 299 4.61 2.05 -1.27
N CYS A 300 5.20 1.47 -0.22
CA CYS A 300 5.87 2.24 0.83
C CYS A 300 7.00 3.11 0.26
N HIS A 301 7.81 2.56 -0.65
CA HIS A 301 8.87 3.34 -1.31
C HIS A 301 8.33 4.43 -2.23
N ILE A 302 7.23 4.14 -2.93
CA ILE A 302 6.58 5.09 -3.83
C ILE A 302 5.97 6.27 -3.05
N VAL A 303 5.20 6.00 -1.99
CA VAL A 303 4.65 7.04 -1.10
C VAL A 303 5.77 7.89 -0.50
N ARG A 304 6.84 7.25 0.00
CA ARG A 304 8.01 7.95 0.54
C ARG A 304 8.65 8.87 -0.49
N ALA A 305 8.79 8.44 -1.74
CA ALA A 305 9.38 9.27 -2.80
C ALA A 305 8.49 10.49 -3.11
N ASP A 306 7.18 10.31 -3.16
CA ASP A 306 6.23 11.40 -3.44
C ASP A 306 6.17 12.42 -2.28
N LEU A 307 6.22 11.97 -1.02
CA LEU A 307 6.33 12.84 0.14
C LEU A 307 7.69 13.55 0.21
N LEU A 308 8.78 12.88 -0.16
CA LEU A 308 10.10 13.52 -0.22
C LEU A 308 10.16 14.64 -1.24
N ASN A 309 9.44 14.52 -2.37
CA ASN A 309 9.30 15.59 -3.36
C ASN A 309 8.56 16.83 -2.80
N LEU A 310 7.79 16.66 -1.72
CA LEU A 310 7.15 17.74 -0.96
C LEU A 310 8.01 18.24 0.22
N GLY A 311 9.23 17.75 0.38
CA GLY A 311 10.13 18.09 1.48
C GLY A 311 9.80 17.36 2.80
N ILE A 312 9.10 16.23 2.72
CA ILE A 312 8.64 15.45 3.88
C ILE A 312 9.40 14.13 3.96
N GLU A 313 9.99 13.86 5.11
CA GLU A 313 10.60 12.56 5.42
C GLU A 313 9.55 11.60 5.99
N THR A 314 9.55 10.37 5.48
CA THR A 314 8.65 9.30 5.95
C THR A 314 9.45 8.15 6.55
N GLU A 315 9.26 7.97 7.86
CA GLU A 315 9.70 6.80 8.60
C GLU A 315 8.57 5.77 8.62
N TYR A 316 8.89 4.50 8.35
CA TYR A 316 7.95 3.39 8.56
C TYR A 316 8.45 2.59 9.75
N THR A 317 7.68 2.57 10.83
CA THR A 317 7.97 1.74 12.00
C THR A 317 7.27 0.39 11.84
N PRO A 318 8.02 -0.73 11.75
CA PRO A 318 7.43 -2.06 11.75
C PRO A 318 6.64 -2.32 13.03
N VAL A 319 5.36 -2.66 12.88
CA VAL A 319 4.52 -3.09 13.98
C VAL A 319 3.97 -4.48 13.68
N LYS A 320 4.16 -5.39 14.63
CA LYS A 320 3.45 -6.66 14.63
C LYS A 320 2.07 -6.39 15.21
N GLY A 321 1.02 -6.66 14.43
CA GLY A 321 -0.33 -6.62 14.97
C GLY A 321 -0.44 -7.62 16.11
N ASP A 322 -0.93 -7.20 17.26
CA ASP A 322 -1.22 -8.11 18.38
C ASP A 322 -2.46 -8.98 18.10
N ALA A 323 -3.27 -8.59 17.12
CA ALA A 323 -4.43 -9.35 16.66
C ALA A 323 -4.03 -10.32 15.53
N GLU A 324 -4.25 -11.63 15.73
CA GLU A 324 -4.20 -12.61 14.63
C GLU A 324 -5.37 -12.32 13.69
N ILE A 325 -5.09 -11.72 12.53
CA ILE A 325 -6.05 -11.61 11.43
C ILE A 325 -6.13 -12.99 10.79
N ASP A 326 -7.26 -13.66 10.99
CA ASP A 326 -7.51 -15.03 10.55
C ASP A 326 -8.64 -15.10 9.51
N GLU A 327 -8.94 -16.31 9.02
CA GLU A 327 -10.03 -16.54 8.07
C GLU A 327 -11.40 -16.13 8.64
N GLU A 328 -11.61 -16.24 9.96
CA GLU A 328 -12.88 -15.90 10.60
C GLU A 328 -13.09 -14.38 10.64
N THR A 329 -12.01 -13.59 10.77
CA THR A 329 -12.03 -12.13 10.67
C THR A 329 -12.70 -11.68 9.36
N TRP A 330 -12.35 -12.33 8.25
CA TRP A 330 -12.85 -12.01 6.91
C TRP A 330 -14.14 -12.71 6.52
N LYS A 331 -14.73 -13.50 7.41
CA LYS A 331 -15.95 -14.25 7.11
C LYS A 331 -17.11 -13.31 6.75
N GLY A 332 -17.65 -13.51 5.55
CA GLY A 332 -18.75 -12.70 5.04
C GLY A 332 -18.34 -11.31 4.52
N ILE A 333 -17.02 -11.03 4.48
CA ILE A 333 -16.42 -9.91 3.76
C ILE A 333 -16.05 -10.38 2.36
N LYS A 334 -16.38 -9.57 1.34
CA LYS A 334 -16.16 -9.92 -0.07
C LYS A 334 -14.67 -10.00 -0.43
N ARG A 335 -13.87 -9.07 0.09
CA ARG A 335 -12.43 -8.97 -0.15
C ARG A 335 -11.70 -8.50 1.11
N PRO A 336 -10.73 -9.28 1.61
CA PRO A 336 -9.77 -8.78 2.59
C PRO A 336 -9.01 -7.58 2.03
N TYR A 337 -8.80 -6.56 2.86
CA TYR A 337 -7.94 -5.41 2.51
C TYR A 337 -6.59 -5.46 3.22
N TRP A 338 -6.38 -6.44 4.10
CA TRP A 338 -5.12 -6.63 4.80
C TRP A 338 -4.85 -8.10 5.14
N MET A 339 -3.69 -8.62 4.74
CA MET A 339 -3.27 -10.01 4.92
C MET A 339 -1.84 -10.14 5.48
N LEU A 340 -1.13 -9.02 5.66
CA LEU A 340 0.27 -9.06 6.12
C LEU A 340 0.37 -9.22 7.63
N LYS A 341 1.40 -9.96 8.06
CA LYS A 341 1.72 -10.18 9.47
C LYS A 341 2.31 -8.95 10.18
N GLN A 342 2.74 -7.96 9.41
CA GLN A 342 3.39 -6.76 9.91
C GLN A 342 2.78 -5.55 9.20
N TYR A 343 2.37 -4.56 9.99
CA TYR A 343 1.97 -3.24 9.52
C TYR A 343 3.15 -2.29 9.59
N ASN A 344 3.34 -1.48 8.55
CA ASN A 344 4.38 -0.45 8.52
C ASN A 344 3.75 0.90 8.86
N LEU A 345 3.85 1.33 10.13
CA LEU A 345 3.28 2.57 10.64
C LEU A 345 4.00 3.79 10.05
N PRO A 346 3.36 4.62 9.20
CA PRO A 346 3.98 5.82 8.65
C PRO A 346 4.02 6.96 9.65
N THR A 347 5.20 7.56 9.84
CA THR A 347 5.38 8.84 10.53
C THR A 347 6.05 9.81 9.57
N CYS A 348 5.33 10.88 9.21
CA CYS A 348 5.77 11.85 8.21
C CYS A 348 6.02 13.21 8.86
N LYS A 349 7.20 13.79 8.63
CA LYS A 349 7.65 15.05 9.22
C LYS A 349 8.39 15.90 8.19
N TRP A 350 8.46 17.21 8.41
CA TRP A 350 9.32 18.08 7.60
C TRP A 350 10.78 17.61 7.66
N ALA A 351 11.40 17.50 6.49
CA ALA A 351 12.82 17.17 6.38
C ALA A 351 13.67 18.22 7.11
N GLN A 352 14.68 17.78 7.87
CA GLN A 352 15.60 18.71 8.51
C GLN A 352 16.51 19.35 7.45
N LYS A 353 16.48 20.68 7.34
CA LYS A 353 17.31 21.44 6.39
C LYS A 353 18.78 21.49 6.78
#